data_AF-A0A3C0NAW1-F1
#
_entry.id   AF-A0A3C0NAW1-F1
#
_cell.length_a   1.000
_cell.length_b   1.000
_cell.length_c   1.000
_cell.angle_alpha   90.00
_cell.angle_beta   90.00
_cell.angle_gamma   90.00
#
_symmetry.space_group_name_H-M   'P 1'
#
loop_
_entity.id
_entity.type
_entity.pdbx_description
1 polymer ?
#
loop_
_entity_poly.entity_id
_entity_poly.type
_entity_poly.pdbx_seq_one_letter_code
_entity_poly.pdbx_strand_id
1 'polypeptide(L)' 'QALPQTLAYMMANPNSEMPGFGMITTGDDYIFIKLNQQVRQYALSDKFTAISRDENNNLFRVLRVIKRITGLLVQP' A
#
# COMPACT_ATOMS: atom_id res chain seq x y z
N GLN A 1 -4.57 -1.72 12.74
CA GLN A 1 -5.63 -0.89 13.34
C GLN A 1 -6.29 0.08 12.35
N ALA A 2 -5.67 0.39 11.18
CA ALA A 2 -6.24 1.36 10.25
C ALA A 2 -7.00 0.79 9.03
N LEU A 3 -7.18 -0.52 8.93
CA LEU A 3 -7.66 -1.16 7.70
C LEU A 3 -9.08 -0.75 7.28
N PRO A 4 -10.10 -0.79 8.16
CA PRO A 4 -11.46 -0.41 7.76
C PRO A 4 -11.56 1.03 7.24
N GLN A 5 -10.93 1.99 7.94
CA GLN A 5 -10.95 3.39 7.52
C GLN A 5 -10.14 3.61 6.24
N THR A 6 -8.99 2.96 6.06
CA THR A 6 -8.22 3.08 4.82
C THR A 6 -9.00 2.52 3.63
N LEU A 7 -9.66 1.37 3.79
CA LEU A 7 -10.53 0.82 2.74
C LEU A 7 -11.71 1.73 2.42
N ALA A 8 -12.33 2.37 3.43
CA ALA A 8 -13.41 3.33 3.20
C ALA A 8 -12.95 4.51 2.32
N TYR A 9 -11.77 5.07 2.61
CA TYR A 9 -11.16 6.10 1.75
C TYR A 9 -10.86 5.59 0.34
N MET A 10 -10.29 4.38 0.21
CA MET A 10 -9.95 3.80 -1.10
C MET A 10 -11.19 3.49 -1.95
N MET A 11 -12.30 3.05 -1.33
CA MET A 11 -13.58 2.80 -2.01
C MET A 11 -14.29 4.08 -2.46
N ALA A 12 -13.97 5.23 -1.85
CA ALA A 12 -14.48 6.52 -2.28
C ALA A 12 -13.80 7.03 -3.57
N ASN A 13 -12.78 6.34 -4.09
CA ASN A 13 -12.16 6.69 -5.37
C ASN A 13 -13.17 6.46 -6.52
N PRO A 14 -13.57 7.52 -7.26
CA PRO A 14 -14.56 7.41 -8.33
C PRO A 14 -14.05 6.61 -9.54
N ASN A 15 -12.73 6.51 -9.72
CA ASN A 15 -12.16 5.69 -10.79
C ASN A 15 -11.95 4.26 -10.29
N SER A 16 -12.87 3.38 -10.69
CA SER A 16 -12.85 1.95 -10.36
C SER A 16 -12.28 1.06 -11.45
N GLU A 17 -11.85 1.62 -12.59
CA GLU A 17 -11.37 0.84 -13.75
C GLU A 17 -10.02 0.17 -13.48
N MET A 18 -9.21 0.75 -12.60
CA MET A 18 -7.90 0.22 -12.22
C MET A 18 -7.82 -0.08 -10.72
N PRO A 19 -7.03 -1.09 -10.31
CA PRO A 19 -6.77 -1.34 -8.90
C PRO A 19 -6.13 -0.11 -8.23
N GLY A 20 -6.68 0.29 -7.09
CA GLY A 20 -6.12 1.33 -6.24
C GLY A 20 -5.08 0.77 -5.27
N PHE A 21 -4.04 1.56 -4.97
CA PHE A 21 -3.03 1.22 -3.98
C PHE A 21 -3.11 2.18 -2.79
N GLY A 22 -2.95 1.65 -1.58
CA GLY A 22 -2.95 2.39 -0.33
C GLY A 22 -1.87 1.89 0.62
N MET A 23 -1.64 2.64 1.70
CA MET A 23 -0.67 2.27 2.72
C MET A 23 -1.19 2.66 4.10
N ILE A 24 -1.03 1.76 5.06
CA ILE A 24 -1.18 2.05 6.49
C ILE A 24 0.23 2.18 7.06
N THR A 25 0.48 3.25 7.80
CA THR A 25 1.75 3.41 8.51
C THR A 25 1.59 4.09 9.86
N THR A 26 2.44 3.71 10.82
CA THR A 26 2.59 4.35 12.14
C THR A 26 3.93 5.08 12.28
N GLY A 27 4.70 5.19 11.20
CA GLY A 27 6.08 5.70 11.20
C GLY A 27 7.14 4.60 11.29
N ASP A 28 6.88 3.52 12.02
CA ASP A 28 7.79 2.36 12.10
C ASP A 28 7.22 1.12 11.39
N ASP A 29 5.89 0.91 11.42
CA ASP A 29 5.25 -0.18 10.68
C ASP A 29 4.62 0.32 9.37
N TYR A 30 4.63 -0.53 8.34
CA TYR A 30 4.07 -0.29 7.02
C TYR A 30 3.33 -1.52 6.50
N ILE A 31 2.10 -1.34 6.02
CA ILE A 31 1.32 -2.36 5.32
C ILE A 31 0.78 -1.73 4.03
N PHE A 32 1.08 -2.34 2.89
CA PHE A 32 0.52 -1.93 1.60
C PHE A 32 -0.80 -2.64 1.36
N ILE A 33 -1.73 -1.92 0.72
CA ILE A 33 -3.06 -2.41 0.36
C ILE A 33 -3.21 -2.28 -1.14
N LYS A 34 -3.73 -3.33 -1.78
CA LYS A 34 -4.25 -3.29 -3.15
C LYS A 34 -5.75 -3.53 -3.11
N LEU A 35 -6.55 -2.60 -3.63
CA LEU A 35 -8.00 -2.72 -3.74
C LEU A 35 -8.38 -2.84 -5.22
N ASN A 36 -9.11 -3.90 -5.57
CA ASN A 36 -9.82 -3.99 -6.83
C ASN A 36 -11.32 -3.83 -6.57
N GLN A 37 -11.85 -2.66 -6.90
CA GLN A 37 -13.25 -2.31 -6.68
C GLN A 37 -14.20 -3.12 -7.58
N GLN A 38 -13.78 -3.48 -8.80
CA GLN A 38 -14.62 -4.22 -9.75
C GLN A 38 -15.00 -5.60 -9.22
N VAL A 39 -14.05 -6.31 -8.62
CA VAL A 39 -14.28 -7.64 -8.03
C VAL A 39 -14.49 -7.61 -6.51
N ARG A 40 -14.52 -6.42 -5.91
CA ARG A 40 -14.71 -6.19 -4.46
C ARG A 40 -13.71 -6.96 -3.59
N GLN A 41 -12.45 -7.03 -4.04
CA GLN A 41 -11.39 -7.73 -3.31
C GLN A 41 -10.26 -6.77 -2.94
N TYR A 42 -9.65 -7.02 -1.79
CA TYR A 42 -8.42 -6.37 -1.40
C TYR A 42 -7.38 -7.41 -0.98
N ALA A 43 -6.12 -7.03 -1.10
CA ALA A 43 -4.98 -7.79 -0.61
C ALA A 43 -4.09 -6.89 0.23
N LEU A 44 -3.39 -7.51 1.19
CA LEU A 44 -2.42 -6.86 2.06
C LEU A 44 -1.04 -7.42 1.78
N SER A 45 -0.01 -6.58 1.87
CA SER A 45 1.37 -7.08 1.99
C SER A 45 1.62 -7.65 3.37
N ASP A 46 2.76 -8.34 3.52
CA ASP A 46 3.37 -8.51 4.84
C ASP A 46 3.61 -7.15 5.51
N LYS A 47 3.67 -7.16 6.84
CA LYS A 47 4.02 -5.97 7.61
C LYS A 47 5.53 -5.75 7.55
N PHE A 48 5.95 -4.57 7.09
CA PHE A 48 7.34 -4.14 7.14
C PHE A 48 7.54 -3.26 8.38
N THR A 49 8.58 -3.54 9.17
CA THR A 49 9.00 -2.69 10.29
C THR A 49 10.32 -2.02 9.92
N ALA A 50 10.38 -0.69 9.93
CA ALA A 50 11.56 0.07 9.48
C ALA A 50 12.77 -0.18 10.39
N ILE A 51 12.56 -0.16 11.71
CA ILE A 51 13.60 -0.47 12.71
C ILE A 51 13.46 -1.93 13.12
N SER A 52 13.72 -2.84 12.19
CA SER A 52 13.79 -4.29 12.48
C SER A 52 15.23 -4.74 12.72
N ARG A 53 15.42 -5.73 13.60
CA ARG A 53 16.72 -6.45 13.75
C ARG A 53 17.04 -7.38 12.56
N ASP A 54 16.11 -7.51 11.61
CA ASP A 54 16.27 -8.27 10.38
C ASP A 54 17.25 -7.55 9.43
N GLU A 55 18.24 -8.28 8.91
CA GLU A 55 19.29 -7.77 8.02
C GLU A 55 18.74 -7.25 6.68
N ASN A 56 17.47 -7.55 6.37
CA ASN A 56 16.85 -7.31 5.07
C ASN A 56 16.46 -5.87 4.73
N ASN A 57 16.83 -4.90 5.57
CA ASN A 57 16.67 -3.47 5.31
C ASN A 57 15.25 -3.10 4.83
N ASN A 58 14.26 -3.37 5.68
CA ASN A 58 12.84 -3.23 5.38
C ASN A 58 12.45 -1.81 4.96
N LEU A 59 13.11 -0.78 5.48
CA LEU A 59 12.88 0.59 5.04
C LEU A 59 13.19 0.77 3.54
N PHE A 60 14.28 0.19 3.05
CA PHE A 60 14.62 0.27 1.63
C PHE A 60 13.65 -0.54 0.76
N ARG A 61 13.11 -1.66 1.28
CA ARG A 61 12.04 -2.39 0.61
C ARG A 61 10.77 -1.54 0.49
N VAL A 62 10.36 -0.87 1.56
CA VAL A 62 9.21 0.07 1.56
C VAL A 62 9.41 1.17 0.52
N LEU A 63 10.57 1.83 0.52
CA LEU A 63 10.88 2.89 -0.47
C LEU A 63 10.86 2.37 -1.91
N ARG A 64 11.32 1.14 -2.15
CA ARG A 64 11.28 0.51 -3.48
C ARG A 64 9.85 0.26 -3.94
N VAL A 65 8.97 -0.19 -3.05
CA VAL A 65 7.53 -0.37 -3.36
C VAL A 65 6.90 0.96 -3.71
N ILE A 66 7.15 2.01 -2.92
CA ILE A 66 6.64 3.36 -3.18
C ILE A 66 7.11 3.85 -4.57
N LYS A 67 8.41 3.73 -4.86
CA LYS A 67 8.98 4.11 -6.17
C LYS A 67 8.33 3.36 -7.34
N ARG A 68 7.99 2.08 -7.15
CA ARG A 68 7.32 1.29 -8.19
C ARG A 68 5.89 1.76 -8.41
N ILE A 69 5.15 2.06 -7.34
CA ILE A 69 3.77 2.56 -7.43
C ILE A 69 3.75 3.94 -8.10
N THR A 70 4.65 4.86 -7.71
CA THR A 70 4.71 6.19 -8.34
C THR A 70 5.10 6.12 -9.82
N GLY A 71 5.97 5.19 -10.19
CA GLY A 71 6.30 4.92 -11.60
C GLY A 71 5.13 4.42 -12.44
N LEU A 72 4.05 3.88 -11.84
CA LEU A 72 2.82 3.52 -12.56
C LEU A 72 1.90 4.73 -12.76
N LEU A 73 2.02 5.78 -11.93
CA LEU A 73 1.20 6.99 -12.01
C LEU A 73 1.79 8.00 -13.01
N VAL A 74 3.11 7.99 -13.20
CA VAL A 74 3.80 8.79 -14.20
C VAL A 74 3.86 7.99 -15.49
N GLN A 75 2.81 8.06 -16.31
CA GLN A 75 2.93 7.71 -17.72
C GLN A 75 3.72 8.84 -18.43
N PRO A 76 4.65 8.52 -19.36
CA PRO A 76 5.22 9.53 -20.25
C PRO A 76 4.15 10.15 -21.16
#